data_AF-A0A1N6DS48-F1
#
_entry.id   AF-A0A1N6DS48-F1
#
_cell.length_a   1.000
_cell.length_b   1.000
_cell.length_c   1.000
_cell.angle_alpha   90.00
_cell.angle_beta   90.00
_cell.angle_gamma   90.00
#
_symmetry.space_group_name_H-M   'P 1'
#
loop_
_entity.id
_entity.type
_entity.pdbx_description
1 polymer ?
#
loop_
_entity_poly.entity_id
_entity_poly.type
_entity_poly.pdbx_seq_one_letter_code
_entity_poly.pdbx_strand_id
1 'polypeptide(L)' 'MLDYCKTILKAVSFNQKLFKKEYRKALLWLSPDEGRELKYWLRSEIIRPKMKTKTQNNERYLNSYSMSI' A
#
# COMPACT_ATOMS: atom_id res chain seq x y z
N MET A 1 2.25 7.24 5.44
CA MET A 1 1.83 6.29 6.51
C MET A 1 1.81 4.85 6.01
N LEU A 2 1.70 4.67 4.69
CA LEU A 2 1.68 3.39 4.00
C LEU A 2 2.79 2.38 4.36
N ASP A 3 4.07 2.78 4.42
CA ASP A 3 5.18 1.85 4.69
C ASP A 3 5.16 1.25 6.10
N TYR A 4 4.68 2.02 7.08
CA TYR A 4 4.44 1.53 8.43
C TYR A 4 3.36 0.44 8.41
N CYS A 5 2.24 0.67 7.73
CA CYS A 5 1.18 -0.32 7.56
C CYS A 5 1.67 -1.58 6.82
N LYS A 6 2.49 -1.43 5.76
CA LYS A 6 3.10 -2.56 5.03
C LYS A 6 3.96 -3.43 5.97
N THR A 7 4.74 -2.80 6.85
CA THR A 7 5.60 -3.51 7.82
C THR A 7 4.78 -4.28 8.85
N ILE A 8 3.76 -3.65 9.43
CA ILE A 8 2.85 -4.34 10.36
C ILE A 8 2.15 -5.50 9.66
N LEU A 9 1.60 -5.28 8.45
CA LEU A 9 0.89 -6.32 7.71
C LEU A 9 1.77 -7.52 7.36
N LYS A 10 3.06 -7.29 7.07
CA LYS A 10 4.06 -8.36 6.96
C LYS A 10 4.28 -9.07 8.28
N ALA A 11 4.46 -8.33 9.38
CA ALA A 11 4.69 -8.93 10.68
C ALA A 11 3.50 -9.78 11.15
N VAL A 12 2.25 -9.39 10.83
CA VAL A 12 1.04 -10.14 11.22
C VAL A 12 0.54 -11.12 10.16
N SER A 13 1.26 -11.31 9.04
CA SER A 13 0.81 -12.13 7.91
C SER A 13 0.69 -13.63 8.25
N PHE A 14 1.32 -14.08 9.34
CA PHE A 14 1.22 -15.46 9.82
C PHE A 14 -0.15 -15.81 10.41
N ASN A 15 -0.94 -14.81 10.86
CA ASN A 15 -2.24 -15.03 11.49
C ASN A 15 -3.34 -14.33 10.70
N GLN A 16 -4.16 -15.12 10.00
CA GLN A 16 -5.21 -14.60 9.12
C GLN A 16 -6.27 -13.75 9.85
N LYS A 17 -6.61 -14.07 11.11
CA LYS A 17 -7.59 -13.29 11.90
C LYS A 17 -7.01 -11.93 12.28
N LEU A 18 -5.76 -11.90 12.71
CA LEU A 18 -5.06 -10.67 13.10
C LEU A 18 -4.79 -9.79 11.87
N PHE A 19 -4.33 -10.40 10.77
CA PHE A 19 -4.09 -9.74 9.50
C PHE A 19 -5.33 -8.99 8.99
N LYS A 20 -6.52 -9.63 9.01
CA LYS A 20 -7.77 -8.97 8.61
C LYS A 20 -8.12 -7.76 9.48
N LYS A 21 -7.83 -7.81 10.79
CA LYS A 21 -8.06 -6.69 11.71
C LYS A 21 -7.13 -5.52 11.41
N GLU A 22 -5.83 -5.78 11.30
CA GLU A 22 -4.83 -4.74 11.02
C GLU A 22 -4.99 -4.15 9.61
N TYR A 23 -5.39 -4.96 8.63
CA TYR A 23 -5.70 -4.49 7.28
C TYR A 23 -6.87 -3.50 7.26
N ARG A 24 -7.94 -3.76 8.03
CA ARG A 24 -9.06 -2.81 8.16
C ARG A 24 -8.62 -1.51 8.84
N LYS A 25 -7.78 -1.59 9.88
CA LYS A 25 -7.22 -0.40 10.53
C LYS A 25 -6.35 0.42 9.58
N ALA A 26 -5.47 -0.25 8.82
CA ALA A 26 -4.64 0.39 7.82
C ALA A 26 -5.51 1.13 6.80
N LEU A 27 -6.59 0.53 6.30
CA LEU A 27 -7.50 1.22 5.36
C LEU A 27 -8.24 2.43 5.96
N LEU A 28 -8.42 2.48 7.28
CA LEU A 28 -9.03 3.64 7.96
C LEU A 28 -8.02 4.76 8.19
N TRP A 29 -6.75 4.43 8.37
CA TRP A 29 -5.67 5.39 8.60
C TRP A 29 -5.05 5.95 7.32
N LEU A 30 -5.11 5.17 6.24
CA LEU A 30 -4.54 5.54 4.95
C LEU A 30 -5.53 6.38 4.15
N SER A 31 -5.02 7.37 3.42
CA SER A 31 -5.81 8.10 2.44
C SER A 31 -6.27 7.18 1.31
N PRO A 32 -7.33 7.54 0.55
CA PRO A 32 -7.84 6.72 -0.54
C PRO A 32 -6.78 6.32 -1.58
N ASP A 33 -5.79 7.17 -1.83
CA ASP A 33 -4.65 6.90 -2.72
C ASP A 33 -3.72 5.84 -2.14
N GLU A 34 -3.26 6.04 -0.90
CA GLU A 34 -2.42 5.08 -0.18
C GLU A 34 -3.13 3.71 -0.02
N GLY A 35 -4.44 3.70 0.22
CA GLY A 35 -5.23 2.46 0.31
C GLY A 35 -5.30 1.67 -1.00
N ARG A 36 -5.28 2.35 -2.16
CA ARG A 36 -5.18 1.68 -3.47
C ARG A 36 -3.78 1.08 -3.67
N GLU A 37 -2.74 1.80 -3.27
CA GLU A 37 -1.37 1.30 -3.33
C GLU A 37 -1.17 0.10 -2.40
N LEU A 38 -1.75 0.13 -1.19
CA LEU A 38 -1.72 -1.00 -0.26
C LEU A 38 -2.34 -2.26 -0.86
N LYS A 39 -3.49 -2.13 -1.55
CA LYS A 39 -4.15 -3.24 -2.25
C LYS A 39 -3.28 -3.82 -3.37
N TYR A 40 -2.62 -2.94 -4.14
CA TYR A 40 -1.71 -3.35 -5.21
C TYR A 40 -0.52 -4.13 -4.64
N TRP A 41 0.10 -3.58 -3.60
CA TRP A 41 1.19 -4.23 -2.88
C TRP A 41 0.78 -5.59 -2.30
N LEU A 42 -0.40 -5.72 -1.68
CA LEU A 42 -0.90 -6.98 -1.13
C LEU A 42 -1.00 -8.07 -2.21
N ARG A 43 -1.50 -7.69 -3.40
CA ARG A 43 -1.61 -8.60 -4.55
C ARG A 43 -0.23 -9.03 -5.07
N SER A 44 0.76 -8.14 -5.01
CA SER A 44 2.12 -8.39 -5.49
C SER A 44 2.97 -9.19 -4.50
N GLU A 45 2.85 -8.96 -3.19
CA GLU A 45 3.75 -9.60 -2.20
C GLU A 45 3.13 -10.79 -1.50
N ILE A 46 1.80 -10.86 -1.36
CA ILE A 46 1.14 -11.92 -0.58
C ILE A 46 0.40 -12.93 -1.47
N ILE A 47 -0.27 -12.47 -2.54
CA ILE A 47 -1.13 -13.34 -3.37
C ILE A 47 -0.36 -13.99 -4.53
N ARG A 48 0.62 -13.31 -5.12
CA ARG A 48 1.44 -13.85 -6.20
C ARG A 48 2.92 -13.54 -5.96
N PRO A 49 3.73 -14.51 -5.49
CA PRO A 49 5.17 -14.40 -5.55
C PRO A 49 5.64 -14.62 -7.00
N LYS A 50 5.22 -13.77 -7.93
CA LYS A 50 5.74 -13.77 -9.31
C LYS A 50 6.73 -12.62 -9.43
N MET A 51 8.01 -12.98 -9.30
CA MET A 51 9.23 -12.29 -9.77
C MET A 51 9.18 -10.76 -9.77
N LYS A 52 9.91 -10.17 -8.81
CA LYS A 52 10.10 -8.71 -8.68
C LYS A 52 10.75 -8.12 -9.93
N THR A 53 10.02 -7.31 -10.68
CA THR A 53 10.62 -6.23 -11.48
C THR A 53 10.31 -4.91 -10.79
N LYS A 54 11.38 -4.26 -10.30
CA LYS A 54 11.33 -2.92 -9.72
C LYS A 54 10.79 -1.95 -10.78
N THR A 55 9.69 -1.27 -10.48
CA THR A 55 9.40 0.03 -11.09
C THR A 55 9.04 0.99 -9.97
N GLN A 56 10.06 1.75 -9.55
CA GLN A 56 9.88 3.06 -8.94
C GLN A 56 9.05 3.88 -9.92
N ASN A 57 7.90 4.38 -9.52
CA ASN A 57 7.17 5.41 -10.27
C ASN A 57 6.29 6.19 -9.30
N ASN A 58 6.89 7.14 -8.59
CA ASN A 58 6.21 8.10 -7.74
C ASN A 58 6.72 9.52 -8.00
N GLU A 59 6.51 10.04 -9.21
CA GLU A 59 6.71 11.47 -9.53
C GLU A 59 5.61 12.02 -10.46
N ARG A 60 4.33 11.76 -10.18
CA ARG A 60 3.22 12.35 -10.98
C ARG A 60 2.17 13.15 -10.21
N TYR A 61 2.33 13.38 -8.91
CA TYR A 61 1.33 14.12 -8.11
C TYR A 61 1.71 15.57 -7.77
N LEU A 62 2.80 16.12 -8.32
CA LEU A 62 3.19 17.51 -8.08
C LEU A 62 3.06 18.45 -9.30
N ASN A 63 2.70 17.96 -10.48
CA ASN A 63 2.61 18.79 -11.68
C ASN A 63 1.20 19.33 -12.01
N SER A 64 0.18 19.12 -11.17
CA SER A 64 -1.16 19.67 -11.43
C SER A 64 -1.41 21.06 -10.84
N TYR A 65 -0.54 21.59 -9.98
CA TYR A 65 -0.77 22.85 -9.26
C TYR A 65 -0.06 24.09 -9.82
N SER A 66 0.61 23.99 -10.98
CA SER A 66 1.40 25.10 -11.55
C SER A 66 0.83 25.73 -12.83
N MET A 67 -0.45 25.55 -13.18
CA MET A 67 -0.98 26.12 -14.43
C MET A 67 -2.43 26.62 -14.33
N SER A 68 -2.72 27.46 -13.34
CA SER A 68 -3.91 28.32 -13.38
C SER A 68 -3.59 29.64 -12.66
N ILE A 69 -2.73 30.43 -13.29
CA ILE A 69 -2.77 31.90 -13.24
C ILE A 69 -3.56 32.34 -14.46
#